data_AF-A0A085MBW1-F1
#
_entry.id   AF-A0A085MBW1-F1
#
_cell.length_a   1.000
_cell.length_b   1.000
_cell.length_c   1.000
_cell.angle_alpha   90.00
_cell.angle_beta   90.00
_cell.angle_gamma   90.00
#
_symmetry.space_group_name_H-M   'P 1'
#
loop_
_entity.id
_entity.type
_entity.pdbx_description
1 polymer ?
#
loop_
_entity_poly.entity_id
_entity_poly.type
_entity_poly.pdbx_seq_one_letter_code
_entity_poly.pdbx_strand_id
1 'polypeptide(L)'
;MQQVNRLNLPCPVPSYVTGLGEKILRLGKTLGFRVFFKRSPNLSSPLRSDKIRVPMNKKAGVVYMAKCACSATYNGEIGCTLEKRFGQHVVPTMVH
;
A
#
# COMPACT_ATOMS: atom_id res chain seq x y z
N MET A 1 28.52 -38.68 -5.25
CA MET A 1 28.23 -37.44 -4.52
C MET A 1 27.90 -36.35 -5.55
N GLN A 2 26.63 -36.20 -5.93
CA GLN A 2 26.23 -35.19 -6.93
C GLN A 2 26.40 -33.79 -6.35
N GLN A 3 27.16 -32.96 -7.04
CA GLN A 3 27.36 -31.55 -6.73
C GLN A 3 26.06 -30.81 -7.05
N VAL A 4 25.20 -30.64 -6.03
CA VAL A 4 23.93 -29.92 -6.18
C VAL A 4 24.23 -28.47 -6.60
N ASN A 5 23.83 -28.11 -7.82
CA ASN A 5 24.00 -26.77 -8.37
C ASN A 5 23.17 -25.78 -7.53
N ARG A 6 23.89 -25.03 -6.69
CA ARG A 6 23.37 -24.18 -5.61
C ARG A 6 22.60 -22.95 -6.10
N LEU A 7 22.61 -22.67 -7.40
CA LEU A 7 22.06 -21.44 -8.00
C LEU A 7 20.56 -21.52 -8.33
N ASN A 8 19.96 -22.72 -8.38
CA ASN A 8 18.56 -22.91 -8.81
C ASN A 8 17.61 -23.29 -7.65
N LEU A 9 18.02 -23.11 -6.40
CA LEU A 9 17.14 -23.39 -5.26
C LEU A 9 16.19 -22.20 -5.02
N PRO A 10 14.88 -22.46 -4.85
CA PRO A 10 13.95 -21.41 -4.44
C PRO A 10 14.45 -20.76 -3.14
N CYS A 11 14.48 -19.43 -3.12
CA CYS A 11 14.98 -18.66 -1.99
C CYS A 11 13.89 -17.74 -1.42
N PRO A 12 13.01 -18.24 -0.53
CA PRO A 12 11.98 -17.41 0.10
C PRO A 12 12.62 -16.33 0.99
N VAL A 13 12.05 -15.12 0.94
CA VAL A 13 12.53 -13.97 1.72
C VAL A 13 11.45 -13.42 2.67
N PRO A 14 11.08 -14.15 3.74
CA PRO A 14 10.09 -13.69 4.72
C PRO A 14 10.63 -12.60 5.65
N SER A 15 9.72 -11.86 6.28
CA SER A 15 10.02 -10.99 7.43
C SER A 15 10.43 -11.85 8.64
N TYR A 16 11.46 -11.43 9.38
CA TYR A 16 11.89 -12.16 10.58
C TYR A 16 10.90 -11.91 11.73
N VAL A 17 10.39 -13.00 12.29
CA VAL A 17 9.55 -13.01 13.49
C VAL A 17 10.15 -14.02 14.46
N THR A 18 10.44 -13.59 15.69
CA THR A 18 11.03 -14.44 16.73
C THR A 18 10.19 -15.70 16.96
N GLY A 19 10.82 -16.86 16.99
CA GLY A 19 10.17 -18.17 17.15
C GLY A 19 9.64 -18.79 15.87
N LEU A 20 9.20 -17.97 14.89
CA LEU A 20 8.74 -18.43 13.58
C LEU A 20 9.91 -18.53 12.59
N GLY A 21 10.82 -17.55 12.60
CA GLY A 21 11.98 -17.51 11.71
C GLY A 21 12.88 -18.75 11.87
N GLU A 22 13.12 -19.18 13.11
CA GLU A 22 13.92 -20.37 13.41
C GLU A 22 13.26 -21.64 12.89
N LYS A 23 11.93 -21.75 13.01
CA LYS A 23 11.17 -22.89 12.48
C LYS A 23 11.25 -22.94 10.95
N ILE A 24 11.10 -21.79 10.28
CA ILE A 24 11.22 -21.69 8.83
C ILE A 24 12.65 -22.03 8.37
N LEU A 25 13.69 -21.59 9.08
CA LEU A 25 15.08 -21.99 8.78
C LEU A 25 15.30 -23.50 8.91
N ARG A 26 14.74 -24.12 9.96
CA ARG A 26 14.82 -25.58 10.15
C ARG A 26 14.12 -26.31 9.01
N LEU A 27 12.92 -25.87 8.62
CA LEU A 27 12.18 -26.43 7.49
C LEU A 27 12.93 -26.28 6.16
N GLY A 28 13.54 -25.11 5.90
CA GLY A 28 14.35 -24.89 4.70
C GLY A 28 15.53 -25.85 4.62
N LYS A 29 16.23 -26.08 5.74
CA LYS A 29 17.32 -27.08 5.81
C LYS A 29 16.80 -28.50 5.53
N THR A 30 15.66 -28.88 6.08
CA THR A 30 15.05 -30.21 5.89
C THR A 30 14.59 -30.43 4.45
N LEU A 31 13.97 -29.41 3.83
CA LEU A 31 13.37 -29.50 2.51
C LEU A 31 14.32 -29.09 1.38
N GLY A 32 15.57 -28.75 1.70
CA GLY A 32 16.61 -28.47 0.72
C GLY A 32 16.48 -27.10 0.04
N PHE A 33 15.88 -26.10 0.68
CA PHE A 33 15.85 -24.72 0.16
C PHE A 33 16.46 -23.72 1.14
N ARG A 34 16.99 -22.62 0.61
CA ARG A 34 17.64 -21.58 1.43
C ARG A 34 16.65 -20.48 1.75
N VAL A 35 16.56 -20.12 3.02
CA VAL A 35 15.70 -19.03 3.49
C VAL A 35 16.60 -17.87 3.90
N PHE A 36 16.30 -16.68 3.41
CA PHE A 36 16.96 -15.44 3.80
C PHE A 36 15.93 -14.53 4.45
N PHE A 37 16.24 -13.92 5.59
CA PHE A 37 15.37 -12.87 6.12
C PHE A 37 15.84 -11.53 5.59
N LYS A 38 14.94 -10.79 4.94
CA LYS A 38 15.18 -9.36 4.76
C LYS A 38 15.14 -8.72 6.14
N ARG A 39 16.11 -7.85 6.44
CA ARG A 39 15.91 -6.82 7.47
C ARG A 39 14.72 -6.01 6.98
N SER A 40 13.54 -6.24 7.56
CA SER A 40 12.40 -5.38 7.28
C SER A 40 12.82 -3.96 7.60
N PRO A 41 12.52 -2.93 6.77
CA PRO A 41 12.41 -1.60 7.33
C PRO A 41 11.52 -1.75 8.55
N ASN A 42 12.02 -1.33 9.71
CA ASN A 42 11.46 -1.61 11.03
C ASN A 42 9.94 -1.76 10.92
N LEU A 43 9.35 -2.87 11.40
CA LEU A 43 7.89 -3.07 11.37
C LEU A 43 7.13 -1.87 11.96
N SER A 44 7.81 -1.00 12.71
CA SER A 44 7.33 0.30 13.15
C SER A 44 7.05 1.32 12.03
N SER A 45 7.58 1.22 10.80
CA SER A 45 7.30 2.21 9.75
C SER A 45 5.90 2.08 9.14
N PRO A 46 5.38 0.87 8.84
CA PRO A 46 3.98 0.73 8.41
C PRO A 46 2.99 0.79 9.60
N LEU A 47 3.44 0.40 10.81
CA LEU A 47 2.63 0.40 12.03
C LEU A 47 2.63 1.74 12.79
N ARG A 48 3.49 2.69 12.41
CA ARG A 48 3.41 4.07 12.92
C ARG A 48 2.09 4.65 12.42
N SER A 49 1.12 4.71 13.34
CA SER A 49 -0.11 5.50 13.21
C SER A 49 0.14 7.00 13.10
N ASP A 50 1.41 7.43 13.11
CA ASP A 50 1.88 8.75 12.69
C ASP A 50 1.74 8.95 11.16
N LYS A 51 0.68 8.37 10.57
CA LYS A 51 0.14 8.87 9.31
C LYS A 51 -0.29 10.29 9.63
N ILE A 52 0.57 11.25 9.27
CA ILE A 52 0.24 12.67 9.15
C ILE A 52 -1.23 12.73 8.71
N ARG A 53 -2.10 13.25 9.58
CA ARG A 53 -3.54 13.32 9.28
C ARG A 53 -3.68 14.16 8.02
N VAL A 54 -3.82 13.48 6.88
CA VAL A 54 -4.03 14.17 5.61
C VAL A 54 -5.34 14.94 5.78
N PRO A 55 -5.35 16.27 5.64
CA PRO A 55 -6.57 17.04 5.77
C PRO A 55 -7.57 16.59 4.71
N MET A 56 -8.86 16.66 5.02
CA MET A 56 -9.92 15.98 4.25
C MET A 56 -9.98 16.42 2.77
N ASN A 57 -9.58 17.66 2.47
CA ASN A 57 -9.45 18.19 1.11
C ASN A 57 -8.40 17.47 0.24
N LYS A 58 -7.40 16.84 0.88
CA LYS A 58 -6.31 16.11 0.23
C LYS A 58 -6.52 14.59 0.23
N LYS A 59 -7.62 14.10 0.80
CA LYS A 59 -7.97 12.67 0.76
C LYS A 59 -8.71 12.34 -0.53
N ALA A 60 -8.37 11.20 -1.13
CA ALA A 60 -9.22 10.54 -2.13
C ALA A 60 -10.32 9.73 -1.44
N GLY A 61 -11.43 9.47 -2.14
CA GLY A 61 -12.58 8.71 -1.62
C GLY A 61 -13.47 9.51 -0.68
N VAL A 62 -13.47 10.83 -0.77
CA VAL A 62 -14.35 11.69 0.05
C VAL A 62 -15.64 11.99 -0.70
N VAL A 63 -16.74 12.09 0.04
CA VAL A 63 -18.02 12.59 -0.47
C VAL A 63 -18.11 14.07 -0.19
N TYR A 64 -18.50 14.86 -1.19
CA TYR A 64 -18.69 16.31 -1.06
C TYR A 64 -20.09 16.75 -1.46
N MET A 65 -20.51 17.86 -0.87
CA MET A 65 -21.80 18.50 -1.12
C MET A 65 -21.56 19.90 -1.66
N ALA A 66 -22.04 20.18 -2.87
CA ALA A 66 -22.07 21.50 -3.46
C ALA A 66 -23.48 22.09 -3.34
N LYS A 67 -23.59 23.26 -2.69
CA LYS A 67 -24.85 23.98 -2.51
C LYS A 67 -24.97 25.10 -3.53
N CYS A 68 -26.11 25.16 -4.21
CA CYS A 68 -26.49 26.27 -5.06
C CYS A 68 -27.17 27.36 -4.23
N ALA A 69 -27.02 28.63 -4.63
CA ALA A 69 -27.84 29.72 -4.09
C ALA A 69 -29.35 29.47 -4.28
N CYS A 70 -29.71 28.70 -5.30
CA CYS A 70 -31.06 28.24 -5.61
C CYS A 70 -31.57 27.09 -4.72
N SER A 71 -30.90 26.77 -3.60
CA SER A 71 -31.20 25.63 -2.71
C SER A 71 -31.02 24.23 -3.31
N ALA A 72 -30.66 24.12 -4.59
CA ALA A 72 -30.27 22.84 -5.17
C ALA A 72 -28.97 22.34 -4.53
N THR A 73 -28.86 21.03 -4.36
CA THR A 73 -27.70 20.38 -3.74
C THR A 73 -27.20 19.24 -4.63
N TYR A 74 -25.91 19.24 -4.92
CA TYR A 74 -25.23 18.15 -5.63
C TYR A 74 -24.31 17.40 -4.66
N ASN A 75 -24.49 16.08 -4.58
CA ASN A 75 -23.61 15.19 -3.82
C ASN A 75 -22.77 14.36 -4.79
N GLY A 76 -21.46 14.34 -4.60
CA GLY A 76 -20.54 13.58 -5.42
C GLY A 76 -19.49 12.86 -4.59
N GLU A 77 -19.18 11.63 -4.98
CA GLU A 77 -18.00 10.92 -4.50
C GLU A 77 -16.83 11.17 -5.46
N ILE A 78 -15.61 11.30 -4.91
CA ILE A 78 -14.41 11.49 -5.72
C ILE A 78 -13.35 10.44 -5.44
N GLY A 79 -12.82 9.83 -6.50
CA GLY A 79 -11.62 8.98 -6.43
C GLY A 79 -10.30 9.76 -6.38
N CYS A 80 -10.36 11.09 -6.38
CA CYS A 80 -9.21 12.01 -6.38
C CYS A 80 -9.39 13.12 -5.34
N THR A 81 -8.52 14.14 -5.30
CA THR A 81 -8.62 15.26 -4.35
C THR A 81 -9.74 16.24 -4.73
N LEU A 82 -10.28 16.96 -3.73
CA LEU A 82 -11.36 17.94 -3.96
C LEU A 82 -10.93 19.07 -4.89
N GLU A 83 -9.69 19.55 -4.75
CA GLU A 83 -9.12 20.61 -5.59
C GLU A 83 -9.10 20.20 -7.07
N LYS A 84 -8.70 18.95 -7.36
CA LYS A 84 -8.68 18.43 -8.72
C LYS A 84 -10.09 18.31 -9.30
N ARG A 85 -11.05 17.81 -8.52
CA ARG A 85 -12.46 17.71 -8.94
C ARG A 85 -13.05 19.09 -9.20
N PHE A 86 -12.78 20.06 -8.33
CA PHE A 86 -13.25 21.44 -8.52
C PHE A 86 -12.72 22.01 -9.83
N GLY A 87 -11.42 21.86 -10.10
CA GLY A 87 -10.80 22.25 -11.37
C GLY A 87 -11.49 21.66 -12.61
N GLN A 88 -11.95 20.41 -12.56
CA GLN A 88 -12.70 19.78 -13.67
C GLN A 88 -14.09 20.38 -13.91
N HIS A 89 -14.71 20.96 -12.86
CA HIS A 89 -16.03 21.58 -12.98
C HIS A 89 -15.95 23.06 -13.38
N VAL A 90 -14.90 23.78 -12.97
CA VAL A 90 -14.71 25.20 -13.37
C VAL A 90 -14.06 25.37 -14.72
N VAL A 91 -13.22 24.44 -15.15
CA VAL A 91 -12.67 24.43 -16.50
C VAL A 91 -13.60 23.57 -17.34
N PRO A 92 -14.38 24.12 -18.29
CA PRO A 92 -15.14 23.30 -19.21
C PRO A 92 -14.11 22.43 -19.91
N THR A 93 -14.21 21.12 -19.71
CA THR A 93 -13.40 20.21 -20.50
C THR A 93 -13.90 20.40 -21.92
N MET A 94 -13.15 21.12 -22.75
CA MET A 94 -13.42 21.21 -24.19
C MET A 94 -13.27 19.79 -24.73
N VAL A 95 -14.40 19.09 -24.80
CA VAL A 95 -14.53 17.83 -25.51
C VAL A 95 -14.39 18.20 -27.00
N HIS A 96 -13.23 17.92 -27.58
CA HIS A 96 -13.04 17.87 -29.03
C HIS A 96 -13.42 16.47 -29.51
#